data_AF-A0A1J7BE55-F1
#
_entry.id   AF-A0A1J7BE55-F1
#
_cell.length_a   1.000
_cell.length_b   1.000
_cell.length_c   1.000
_cell.angle_alpha   90.00
_cell.angle_beta   90.00
_cell.angle_gamma   90.00
#
_symmetry.space_group_name_H-M   'P 1'
#
loop_
_entity.id
_entity.type
_entity.pdbx_description
1 polymer ?
#
loop_
_entity_poly.entity_id
_entity_poly.type
_entity_poly.pdbx_seq_one_letter_code
_entity_poly.pdbx_strand_id
1 'polypeptide(L)'
;MTITVQTMPLDSNGHRLSHGTTINVHARDADGTVVWHTGISEACTVCDTAPRLVAADGRVRAQDPCAYPDGFTTTITLDVPSGRIAVADDLRDAFPRDRRDVADYNTLLGQAQATLAMADLGCAYGAIDDTCPGLYRTGQDRYVIATPAYDASDNPTLPDTDRLATIVTDLWAYSVADADLWMARGGRIDRIGRSVTLVDIPPGRYEFTLHTGERAFPWDTVDEATLVYADIKRVTR
;
A
#
# COMPACT_ATOMS: atom_id res chain seq x y z
N MET A 1 -40.31 -15.57 13.60
CA MET A 1 -39.17 -16.01 12.78
C MET A 1 -37.93 -15.85 13.64
N THR A 2 -37.23 -16.93 13.91
CA THR A 2 -36.03 -16.93 14.76
C THR A 2 -34.81 -17.01 13.86
N ILE A 3 -33.78 -16.24 14.22
CA ILE A 3 -32.48 -16.23 13.53
C ILE A 3 -31.49 -16.87 14.50
N THR A 4 -30.81 -17.92 14.04
CA THR A 4 -29.69 -18.51 14.78
C THR A 4 -28.37 -17.97 14.25
N VAL A 5 -27.43 -17.79 15.17
CA VAL A 5 -26.06 -17.37 14.86
C VAL A 5 -25.13 -18.55 15.11
N GLN A 6 -24.34 -18.90 14.10
CA GLN A 6 -23.34 -19.97 14.20
C GLN A 6 -21.99 -19.43 13.79
N THR A 7 -20.98 -19.65 14.63
CA THR A 7 -19.58 -19.36 14.26
C THR A 7 -19.02 -20.55 13.48
N MET A 8 -18.62 -20.32 12.24
CA MET A 8 -18.13 -21.35 11.32
C MET A 8 -16.71 -21.04 10.84
N PRO A 9 -15.86 -22.05 10.61
CA PRO A 9 -14.60 -21.87 9.90
C PRO A 9 -14.81 -21.31 8.48
N LEU A 10 -13.90 -20.46 8.04
CA LEU A 10 -13.86 -19.89 6.69
C LEU A 10 -12.72 -20.52 5.88
N ASP A 11 -13.07 -21.18 4.79
CA ASP A 11 -12.17 -21.46 3.67
C ASP A 11 -12.27 -20.29 2.68
N SER A 12 -11.31 -19.36 2.76
CA SER A 12 -11.33 -18.15 1.95
C SER A 12 -10.88 -18.36 0.51
N ASN A 13 -10.42 -19.55 0.12
CA ASN A 13 -9.93 -19.83 -1.23
C ASN A 13 -8.91 -18.78 -1.75
N GLY A 14 -7.99 -18.37 -0.87
CA GLY A 14 -6.96 -17.36 -1.14
C GLY A 14 -7.41 -15.90 -0.97
N HIS A 15 -8.68 -15.62 -0.71
CA HIS A 15 -9.15 -14.26 -0.42
C HIS A 15 -8.75 -13.80 1.00
N ARG A 16 -8.52 -12.50 1.16
CA ARG A 16 -8.32 -11.84 2.46
C ARG A 16 -9.61 -11.10 2.83
N LEU A 17 -10.50 -11.80 3.52
CA LEU A 17 -11.86 -11.31 3.86
C LEU A 17 -11.99 -10.88 5.32
N SER A 18 -11.07 -11.28 6.19
CA SER A 18 -11.00 -10.83 7.58
C SER A 18 -9.62 -11.13 8.14
N HIS A 19 -9.34 -10.65 9.35
CA HIS A 19 -8.15 -11.04 10.11
C HIS A 19 -8.32 -12.42 10.81
N GLY A 20 -9.51 -13.04 10.72
CA GLY A 20 -9.84 -14.28 11.42
C GLY A 20 -10.08 -15.47 10.49
N THR A 21 -10.02 -16.68 11.04
CA THR A 21 -10.31 -17.93 10.33
C THR A 21 -11.76 -18.40 10.51
N THR A 22 -12.58 -17.63 11.23
CA THR A 22 -13.98 -17.95 11.52
C THR A 22 -14.88 -16.75 11.26
N ILE A 23 -16.14 -17.02 10.92
CA ILE A 23 -17.14 -15.98 10.64
C ILE A 23 -18.48 -16.37 11.27
N ASN A 24 -19.32 -15.37 11.53
CA ASN A 24 -20.66 -15.59 12.07
C ASN A 24 -21.67 -15.68 10.94
N VAL A 25 -22.35 -16.82 10.84
CA VAL A 25 -23.40 -17.13 9.87
C VAL A 25 -24.75 -16.95 10.55
N HIS A 26 -25.60 -16.12 9.96
CA HIS A 26 -26.97 -15.89 10.43
C HIS A 26 -27.93 -16.67 9.54
N ALA A 27 -28.58 -17.71 10.09
CA ALA A 27 -29.44 -18.62 9.34
C ALA A 27 -30.90 -18.56 9.84
N ARG A 28 -31.84 -18.86 8.94
CA ARG A 28 -33.26 -19.02 9.31
C ARG A 28 -33.50 -20.45 9.78
N ASP A 29 -34.10 -20.60 10.97
CA ASP A 29 -34.27 -21.90 11.62
C ASP A 29 -35.18 -22.89 10.86
N ALA A 30 -36.03 -22.40 9.95
CA ALA A 30 -37.04 -23.22 9.27
C ALA A 30 -36.49 -24.07 8.11
N ASP A 31 -35.39 -23.63 7.47
CA ASP A 31 -34.81 -24.27 6.28
C ASP A 31 -33.28 -24.21 6.24
N GLY A 32 -32.64 -23.58 7.23
CA GLY A 32 -31.19 -23.39 7.26
C GLY A 32 -30.69 -22.38 6.22
N THR A 33 -31.58 -21.61 5.58
CA THR A 33 -31.18 -20.61 4.58
C THR A 33 -30.35 -19.52 5.25
N VAL A 34 -29.12 -19.36 4.77
CA VAL A 34 -28.21 -18.29 5.21
C VAL A 34 -28.77 -16.96 4.75
N VAL A 35 -28.90 -16.02 5.68
CA VAL A 35 -29.44 -14.69 5.42
C VAL A 35 -28.32 -13.69 5.19
N TRP A 36 -27.26 -13.73 6.02
CA TRP A 36 -26.05 -12.94 5.83
C TRP A 36 -24.89 -13.48 6.68
N HIS A 37 -23.69 -12.96 6.40
CA HIS A 37 -22.46 -13.25 7.13
C HIS A 37 -22.00 -11.98 7.86
N THR A 38 -21.35 -12.12 9.01
CA THR A 38 -20.70 -11.02 9.74
C THR A 38 -19.30 -11.42 10.17
N GLY A 39 -18.43 -10.43 10.40
CA GLY A 39 -17.02 -10.67 10.72
C GLY A 39 -16.12 -10.82 9.49
N ILE A 40 -16.59 -10.36 8.32
CA ILE A 40 -15.82 -10.28 7.08
C ILE A 40 -16.06 -8.94 6.38
N SER A 41 -15.09 -8.52 5.58
CA SER A 41 -15.20 -7.47 4.57
C SER A 41 -16.14 -7.91 3.45
N GLU A 42 -16.85 -6.96 2.85
CA GLU A 42 -17.74 -7.21 1.71
C GLU A 42 -16.97 -7.63 0.45
N ALA A 43 -15.72 -7.18 0.33
CA ALA A 43 -14.79 -7.53 -0.74
C ALA A 43 -13.44 -7.99 -0.19
N CYS A 44 -12.70 -8.76 -0.98
CA CYS A 44 -11.33 -9.15 -0.69
C CYS A 44 -10.42 -7.91 -0.65
N THR A 45 -9.67 -7.74 0.45
CA THR A 45 -8.76 -6.59 0.59
C THR A 45 -7.55 -6.65 -0.35
N VAL A 46 -7.34 -7.77 -1.07
CA VAL A 46 -6.30 -7.88 -2.09
C VAL A 46 -6.84 -7.58 -3.49
N CYS A 47 -7.86 -8.32 -3.94
CA CYS A 47 -8.33 -8.27 -5.33
C CYS A 47 -9.61 -7.44 -5.57
N ASP A 48 -10.17 -6.83 -4.53
CA ASP A 48 -11.40 -6.02 -4.57
C ASP A 48 -12.65 -6.75 -5.09
N THR A 49 -12.60 -8.08 -5.13
CA THR A 49 -13.75 -8.90 -5.55
C THR A 49 -14.52 -9.36 -4.32
N ALA A 50 -15.84 -9.19 -4.32
CA ALA A 50 -16.75 -9.83 -3.36
C ALA A 50 -16.89 -11.32 -3.71
N PRO A 51 -16.32 -12.26 -2.92
CA PRO A 51 -16.41 -13.67 -3.26
C PRO A 51 -17.81 -14.19 -2.96
N ARG A 52 -18.28 -15.12 -3.80
CA ARG A 52 -19.50 -15.87 -3.51
C ARG A 52 -19.22 -16.87 -2.39
N LEU A 53 -19.89 -16.70 -1.26
CA LEU A 53 -19.76 -17.57 -0.09
C LEU A 53 -20.90 -18.59 -0.03
N VAL A 54 -20.57 -19.83 0.31
CA VAL A 54 -21.55 -20.91 0.56
C VAL A 54 -21.26 -21.52 1.91
N ALA A 55 -22.28 -21.61 2.77
CA ALA A 55 -22.23 -22.37 4.01
C ALA A 55 -22.74 -23.80 3.77
N ALA A 56 -21.88 -24.79 4.00
CA ALA A 56 -22.20 -26.21 3.90
C ALA A 56 -21.28 -27.00 4.81
N ASP A 57 -21.71 -28.16 5.31
CA ASP A 57 -20.87 -29.08 6.10
C ASP A 57 -20.16 -28.41 7.29
N GLY A 58 -20.85 -27.49 7.97
CA GLY A 58 -20.36 -26.78 9.16
C GLY A 58 -19.22 -25.78 8.88
N ARG A 59 -19.04 -25.34 7.63
CA ARG A 59 -18.04 -24.34 7.23
C ARG A 59 -18.59 -23.38 6.19
N VAL A 60 -17.91 -22.26 5.99
CA VAL A 60 -18.17 -21.32 4.91
C VAL A 60 -17.02 -21.37 3.91
N ARG A 61 -17.34 -21.42 2.62
CA ARG A 61 -16.33 -21.50 1.55
C ARG A 61 -16.56 -20.45 0.46
N ALA A 62 -15.51 -19.72 0.12
CA ALA A 62 -15.45 -18.92 -1.10
C ALA A 62 -15.39 -19.83 -2.34
N GLN A 63 -16.38 -19.71 -3.22
CA GLN A 63 -16.51 -20.58 -4.40
C GLN A 63 -15.41 -20.35 -5.42
N ASP A 64 -15.07 -19.08 -5.65
CA ASP A 64 -14.14 -18.66 -6.69
C ASP A 64 -12.81 -18.24 -6.03
N PRO A 65 -11.64 -18.67 -6.55
CA PRO A 65 -10.35 -18.35 -5.95
C PRO A 65 -10.03 -16.86 -6.10
N CYS A 66 -9.23 -16.33 -5.18
CA CYS A 66 -8.64 -15.00 -5.35
C CYS A 66 -7.70 -15.01 -6.57
N ALA A 67 -7.75 -13.97 -7.39
CA ALA A 67 -6.83 -13.80 -8.52
C ALA A 67 -5.38 -13.55 -8.08
N TYR A 68 -5.19 -13.07 -6.84
CA TYR A 68 -3.90 -12.72 -6.25
C TYR A 68 -3.76 -13.36 -4.87
N PRO A 69 -3.75 -14.71 -4.77
CA PRO A 69 -3.73 -15.38 -3.49
C PRO A 69 -2.45 -15.05 -2.71
N ASP A 70 -1.34 -14.81 -3.41
CA ASP A 70 -0.03 -14.49 -2.81
C ASP A 70 0.31 -12.99 -2.80
N GLY A 71 -0.67 -12.15 -3.13
CA GLY A 71 -0.43 -10.71 -3.32
C GLY A 71 0.40 -10.43 -4.57
N PHE A 72 1.06 -9.27 -4.61
CA PHE A 72 1.96 -8.88 -5.70
C PHE A 72 2.90 -7.75 -5.28
N THR A 73 4.07 -7.71 -5.91
CA THR A 73 4.99 -6.57 -5.87
C THR A 73 4.69 -5.66 -7.06
N THR A 74 4.71 -4.34 -6.86
CA THR A 74 4.52 -3.37 -7.96
C THR A 74 5.85 -2.71 -8.29
N THR A 75 6.26 -2.76 -9.56
CA THR A 75 7.49 -2.11 -10.01
C THR A 75 7.18 -1.00 -11.01
N ILE A 76 7.76 0.19 -10.79
CA ILE A 76 7.65 1.34 -11.69
C ILE A 76 9.01 1.96 -11.94
N THR A 77 9.10 2.80 -12.97
CA THR A 77 10.30 3.61 -13.25
C THR A 77 9.99 5.09 -13.18
N LEU A 78 10.91 5.87 -12.65
CA LEU A 78 10.86 7.33 -12.61
C LEU A 78 12.12 7.91 -13.27
N ASP A 79 11.93 8.81 -14.22
CA ASP A 79 13.02 9.55 -14.84
C ASP A 79 13.27 10.85 -14.06
N VAL A 80 14.51 11.04 -13.61
CA VAL A 80 14.95 12.19 -12.79
C VAL A 80 16.10 12.92 -13.50
N PRO A 81 15.84 13.58 -14.64
CA PRO A 81 16.89 14.29 -15.38
C PRO A 81 17.44 15.50 -14.64
N SER A 82 16.70 16.09 -13.69
CA SER A 82 17.13 17.29 -12.96
C SER A 82 18.21 17.00 -11.91
N GLY A 83 18.41 15.73 -11.53
CA GLY A 83 19.22 15.36 -10.37
C GLY A 83 18.59 15.76 -9.03
N ARG A 84 17.28 16.03 -9.02
CA ARG A 84 16.55 16.39 -7.81
C ARG A 84 15.18 15.75 -7.81
N ILE A 85 14.76 15.26 -6.64
CA ILE A 85 13.40 14.76 -6.43
C ILE A 85 12.67 15.63 -5.41
N ALA A 86 11.38 15.82 -5.64
CA ALA A 86 10.43 16.29 -4.65
C ALA A 86 9.84 15.07 -3.93
N VAL A 87 9.89 15.06 -2.60
CA VAL A 87 9.35 13.99 -1.75
C VAL A 87 8.30 14.59 -0.82
N ALA A 88 7.12 14.00 -0.77
CA ALA A 88 6.01 14.42 0.08
C ALA A 88 5.06 13.25 0.38
N ASP A 89 4.05 13.48 1.22
CA ASP A 89 2.90 12.58 1.35
C ASP A 89 1.95 12.71 0.14
N ASP A 90 1.78 13.92 -0.39
CA ASP A 90 0.92 14.21 -1.54
C ASP A 90 1.56 15.13 -2.56
N LEU A 91 1.67 14.65 -3.80
CA LEU A 91 1.95 15.49 -4.97
C LEU A 91 0.80 15.49 -5.98
N ARG A 92 -0.37 14.91 -5.67
CA ARG A 92 -1.46 14.70 -6.64
C ARG A 92 -2.04 15.99 -7.23
N ASP A 93 -1.89 17.13 -6.56
CA ASP A 93 -2.27 18.44 -7.13
C ASP A 93 -1.50 18.75 -8.43
N ALA A 94 -0.25 18.30 -8.55
CA ALA A 94 0.57 18.42 -9.75
C ALA A 94 0.42 17.20 -10.69
N PHE A 95 -0.09 16.09 -10.19
CA PHE A 95 -0.24 14.82 -10.90
C PHE A 95 -1.68 14.28 -10.77
N PRO A 96 -2.68 14.97 -11.34
CA PRO A 96 -4.06 14.53 -11.24
C PRO A 96 -4.26 13.23 -12.02
N ARG A 97 -4.58 12.15 -11.31
CA ARG A 97 -4.94 10.86 -11.93
C ARG A 97 -6.44 10.73 -12.13
N ASP A 98 -6.83 10.02 -13.19
CA ASP A 98 -8.19 9.54 -13.32
C ASP A 98 -8.45 8.45 -12.26
N ARG A 99 -9.65 8.46 -11.67
CA ARG A 99 -10.10 7.50 -10.67
C ARG A 99 -11.29 6.68 -11.14
N ARG A 100 -11.66 6.81 -12.42
CA ARG A 100 -12.71 5.98 -13.04
C ARG A 100 -12.16 4.59 -13.33
N ASP A 101 -13.01 3.59 -13.17
CA ASP A 101 -12.76 2.20 -13.55
C ASP A 101 -11.53 1.55 -12.89
N VAL A 102 -11.20 1.97 -11.66
CA VAL A 102 -10.18 1.34 -10.80
C VAL A 102 -10.82 0.68 -9.60
N ALA A 103 -10.15 -0.33 -9.05
CA ALA A 103 -10.50 -0.93 -7.77
C ALA A 103 -10.46 0.10 -6.63
N ASP A 104 -11.17 -0.19 -5.53
CA ASP A 104 -11.12 0.63 -4.32
C ASP A 104 -9.67 0.77 -3.84
N TYR A 105 -9.25 2.02 -3.59
CA TYR A 105 -7.91 2.33 -3.11
C TYR A 105 -7.59 1.72 -1.75
N ASN A 106 -8.59 1.30 -0.99
CA ASN A 106 -8.41 0.57 0.26
C ASN A 106 -8.06 -0.92 0.04
N THR A 107 -8.00 -1.38 -1.21
CA THR A 107 -7.50 -2.71 -1.57
C THR A 107 -6.10 -2.64 -2.15
N LEU A 108 -5.33 -3.72 -2.03
CA LEU A 108 -3.98 -3.80 -2.61
C LEU A 108 -4.02 -3.58 -4.13
N LEU A 109 -5.03 -4.12 -4.83
CA LEU A 109 -5.18 -3.93 -6.27
C LEU A 109 -5.42 -2.47 -6.64
N GLY A 110 -6.30 -1.78 -5.91
CA GLY A 110 -6.55 -0.35 -6.13
C GLY A 110 -5.32 0.51 -5.83
N GLN A 111 -4.51 0.13 -4.84
CA GLN A 111 -3.23 0.79 -4.56
C GLN A 111 -2.24 0.61 -5.71
N ALA A 112 -2.04 -0.62 -6.21
CA ALA A 112 -1.15 -0.85 -7.36
C ALA A 112 -1.61 -0.13 -8.62
N GLN A 113 -2.92 -0.12 -8.91
CA GLN A 113 -3.47 0.64 -10.03
C GLN A 113 -3.23 2.15 -9.87
N ALA A 114 -3.37 2.68 -8.65
CA ALA A 114 -3.03 4.07 -8.35
C ALA A 114 -1.53 4.36 -8.53
N THR A 115 -0.65 3.47 -8.08
CA THR A 115 0.80 3.56 -8.26
C THR A 115 1.16 3.61 -9.76
N LEU A 116 0.62 2.71 -10.56
CA LEU A 116 0.86 2.67 -12.01
C LEU A 116 0.35 3.94 -12.70
N ALA A 117 -0.86 4.38 -12.38
CA ALA A 117 -1.44 5.59 -12.96
C ALA A 117 -0.65 6.86 -12.60
N MET A 118 -0.10 6.94 -11.39
CA MET A 118 0.77 8.05 -10.98
C MET A 118 2.14 7.98 -11.66
N ALA A 119 2.69 6.77 -11.82
CA ALA A 119 3.96 6.57 -12.51
C ALA A 119 3.89 7.02 -13.98
N ASP A 120 2.79 6.75 -14.66
CA ASP A 120 2.53 7.24 -16.03
C ASP A 120 2.52 8.77 -16.13
N LEU A 121 2.22 9.47 -15.02
CA LEU A 121 2.25 10.92 -14.92
C LEU A 121 3.64 11.46 -14.54
N GLY A 122 4.61 10.60 -14.22
CA GLY A 122 5.95 10.98 -13.75
C GLY A 122 6.05 11.15 -12.23
N CYS A 123 5.21 10.46 -11.46
CA CYS A 123 5.25 10.47 -10.00
C CYS A 123 5.20 9.05 -9.44
N ALA A 124 6.23 8.64 -8.71
CA ALA A 124 6.16 7.44 -7.89
C ALA A 124 5.21 7.68 -6.71
N TYR A 125 4.28 6.76 -6.49
CA TYR A 125 3.25 6.86 -5.45
C TYR A 125 3.04 5.50 -4.81
N GLY A 126 2.97 5.43 -3.49
CA GLY A 126 2.78 4.16 -2.78
C GLY A 126 2.15 4.34 -1.41
N ALA A 127 1.40 3.34 -0.95
CA ALA A 127 0.82 3.34 0.39
C ALA A 127 1.90 3.14 1.47
N ILE A 128 1.72 3.73 2.64
CA ILE A 128 2.66 3.62 3.79
C ILE A 128 1.95 3.44 5.14
N ASP A 129 0.61 3.36 5.15
CA ASP A 129 -0.21 3.32 6.37
C ASP A 129 0.15 4.47 7.34
N ASP A 130 -0.14 4.33 8.63
CA ASP A 130 0.11 5.35 9.66
C ASP A 130 1.50 5.22 10.34
N THR A 131 2.58 5.12 9.56
CA THR A 131 3.94 4.84 10.12
C THR A 131 5.00 5.93 9.92
N CYS A 132 4.65 7.05 9.26
CA CYS A 132 5.52 8.21 9.01
C CYS A 132 6.94 7.84 8.50
N PRO A 133 7.07 7.08 7.40
CA PRO A 133 8.37 6.62 6.94
C PRO A 133 9.25 7.78 6.45
N GLY A 134 10.55 7.49 6.31
CA GLY A 134 11.50 8.37 5.65
C GLY A 134 11.96 7.82 4.31
N LEU A 135 12.51 8.71 3.48
CA LEU A 135 13.40 8.32 2.39
C LEU A 135 14.82 8.24 2.93
N TYR A 136 15.45 7.08 2.82
CA TYR A 136 16.81 6.83 3.31
C TYR A 136 17.77 6.51 2.17
N ARG A 137 19.02 6.98 2.25
CA ARG A 137 20.11 6.56 1.37
C ARG A 137 20.76 5.30 1.91
N THR A 138 20.78 4.22 1.14
CA THR A 138 21.40 2.94 1.54
C THR A 138 22.64 2.59 0.72
N GLY A 139 22.96 3.43 -0.28
CA GLY A 139 24.17 3.34 -1.09
C GLY A 139 24.27 4.52 -2.07
N GLN A 140 25.31 4.53 -2.90
CA GLN A 140 25.54 5.63 -3.86
C GLN A 140 24.36 5.84 -4.83
N ASP A 141 23.74 4.75 -5.28
CA ASP A 141 22.64 4.73 -6.25
C ASP A 141 21.44 3.92 -5.71
N ARG A 142 21.31 3.82 -4.38
CA ARG A 142 20.28 3.01 -3.69
C ARG A 142 19.62 3.78 -2.55
N TYR A 143 18.31 3.67 -2.48
CA TYR A 143 17.48 4.32 -1.48
C TYR A 143 16.33 3.40 -1.07
N VAL A 144 15.71 3.68 0.06
CA VAL A 144 14.49 2.99 0.51
C VAL A 144 13.48 3.98 1.08
N ILE A 145 12.19 3.68 0.91
CA ILE A 145 11.13 4.27 1.71
C ILE A 145 10.85 3.31 2.86
N ALA A 146 11.12 3.72 4.09
CA ALA A 146 11.05 2.81 5.23
C ALA A 146 10.69 3.49 6.56
N THR A 147 10.10 2.73 7.46
CA THR A 147 10.03 3.05 8.89
C THR A 147 11.08 2.21 9.62
N PRO A 148 12.11 2.83 10.23
CA PRO A 148 13.14 2.09 10.95
C PRO A 148 12.55 1.43 12.20
N ALA A 149 13.07 0.25 12.53
CA ALA A 149 12.89 -0.31 13.87
C ALA A 149 13.88 0.36 14.83
N TYR A 150 13.63 0.22 16.13
CA TYR A 150 14.50 0.74 17.18
C TYR A 150 15.08 -0.42 17.98
N ASP A 151 16.38 -0.36 18.27
CA ASP A 151 17.01 -1.32 19.17
C ASP A 151 16.65 -1.05 20.65
N ALA A 152 17.12 -1.88 21.56
CA ALA A 152 16.84 -1.74 22.99
C ALA A 152 17.40 -0.45 23.63
N SER A 153 18.19 0.33 22.90
CA SER A 153 18.76 1.62 23.30
C SER A 153 18.15 2.80 22.53
N ASP A 154 17.00 2.58 21.87
CA ASP A 154 16.31 3.55 21.02
C ASP A 154 17.17 4.08 19.85
N ASN A 155 18.14 3.29 19.36
CA ASN A 155 18.83 3.62 18.11
C ASN A 155 18.05 3.06 16.92
N PRO A 156 17.80 3.86 15.87
CA PRO A 156 17.11 3.38 14.69
C PRO A 156 18.03 2.46 13.86
N THR A 157 17.46 1.39 13.30
CA THR A 157 18.16 0.47 12.38
C THR A 157 18.61 1.14 11.08
N LEU A 158 17.96 2.23 10.70
CA LEU A 158 18.39 3.14 9.64
C LEU A 158 18.83 4.47 10.30
N PRO A 159 20.11 4.83 10.26
CA PRO A 159 20.60 6.04 10.89
C PRO A 159 19.88 7.29 10.39
N ASP A 160 19.54 8.22 11.30
CA ASP A 160 18.95 9.50 10.93
C ASP A 160 19.84 10.33 9.99
N THR A 161 21.18 10.11 10.03
CA THR A 161 22.13 10.74 9.10
C THR A 161 21.92 10.33 7.65
N ASP A 162 21.28 9.19 7.41
CA ASP A 162 20.97 8.68 6.07
C ASP A 162 19.57 9.08 5.60
N ARG A 163 18.73 9.66 6.49
CA ARG A 163 17.39 10.14 6.15
C ARG A 163 17.46 11.43 5.34
N LEU A 164 16.96 11.39 4.12
CA LEU A 164 16.94 12.51 3.19
C LEU A 164 15.64 13.31 3.24
N ALA A 165 14.54 12.66 3.59
CA ALA A 165 13.22 13.28 3.74
C ALA A 165 12.35 12.50 4.72
N THR A 166 11.40 13.20 5.34
CA THR A 166 10.33 12.60 6.15
C THR A 166 9.03 12.66 5.38
N ILE A 167 8.25 11.58 5.42
CA ILE A 167 6.91 11.50 4.84
C ILE A 167 5.92 11.42 6.00
N VAL A 168 4.94 12.32 6.01
CA VAL A 168 3.89 12.36 7.03
C VAL A 168 2.72 11.45 6.65
N THR A 169 1.90 11.06 7.62
CA THR A 169 0.82 10.07 7.42
C THR A 169 -0.55 10.69 7.16
N ASP A 170 -0.65 11.99 6.92
CA ASP A 170 -1.93 12.68 6.64
C ASP A 170 -2.78 11.99 5.55
N LEU A 171 -2.15 11.25 4.64
CA LEU A 171 -2.82 10.49 3.57
C LEU A 171 -2.40 9.03 3.46
N TRP A 172 -1.62 8.51 4.41
CA TRP A 172 -1.13 7.13 4.39
C TRP A 172 -0.45 6.73 3.06
N ALA A 173 0.20 7.69 2.40
CA ALA A 173 0.89 7.50 1.13
C ALA A 173 2.18 8.34 1.06
N TYR A 174 3.12 7.92 0.21
CA TYR A 174 4.24 8.74 -0.25
C TYR A 174 4.05 9.14 -1.71
N SER A 175 4.68 10.25 -2.10
CA SER A 175 4.77 10.75 -3.46
C SER A 175 6.19 11.24 -3.74
N VAL A 176 6.79 10.77 -4.84
CA VAL A 176 8.13 11.17 -5.30
C VAL A 176 8.10 11.50 -6.79
N ALA A 177 8.60 12.67 -7.19
CA ALA A 177 8.69 13.06 -8.59
C ALA A 177 10.01 13.81 -8.87
N ASP A 178 10.42 13.88 -10.13
CA ASP A 178 11.46 14.83 -10.54
C ASP A 178 11.04 16.26 -10.15
N ALA A 179 11.94 16.99 -9.49
CA ALA A 179 11.61 18.29 -8.92
C ALA A 179 11.24 19.31 -9.99
N ASP A 180 11.93 19.31 -11.13
CA ASP A 180 11.68 20.25 -12.21
C ASP A 180 10.35 19.94 -12.91
N LEU A 181 10.02 18.67 -13.11
CA LEU A 181 8.69 18.26 -13.62
C LEU A 181 7.56 18.69 -12.66
N TRP A 182 7.73 18.42 -11.36
CA TRP A 182 6.74 18.82 -10.35
C TRP A 182 6.52 20.34 -10.34
N MET A 183 7.60 21.13 -10.33
CA MET A 183 7.52 22.59 -10.38
C MET A 183 6.87 23.08 -11.69
N ALA A 184 7.23 22.50 -12.83
CA ALA A 184 6.64 22.85 -14.14
C ALA A 184 5.13 22.59 -14.20
N ARG A 185 4.62 21.64 -13.40
CA ARG A 185 3.18 21.35 -13.25
C ARG A 185 2.50 22.20 -12.18
N GLY A 186 3.15 23.26 -11.70
CA GLY A 186 2.59 24.17 -10.71
C GLY A 186 2.85 23.77 -9.25
N GLY A 187 3.75 22.80 -9.02
CA GLY A 187 4.26 22.47 -7.70
C GLY A 187 4.87 23.68 -6.99
N ARG A 188 4.50 23.88 -5.72
CA ARG A 188 4.94 25.03 -4.92
C ARG A 188 5.25 24.61 -3.50
N ILE A 189 6.50 24.84 -3.08
CA ILE A 189 6.97 24.53 -1.71
C ILE A 189 6.17 25.33 -0.66
N ASP A 190 5.78 26.56 -0.97
CA ASP A 190 5.12 27.49 -0.05
C ASP A 190 3.60 27.32 0.03
N ARG A 191 3.00 26.56 -0.90
CA ARG A 191 1.55 26.45 -1.04
C ARG A 191 0.97 25.16 -0.46
N ILE A 192 1.84 24.23 -0.10
CA ILE A 192 1.44 22.97 0.50
C ILE A 192 1.59 23.19 2.00
N GLY A 193 0.49 23.12 2.75
CA GLY A 193 0.52 23.09 4.22
C GLY A 193 1.16 21.81 4.78
N ARG A 194 2.04 21.17 4.01
CA ARG A 194 2.70 19.88 4.23
C ARG A 194 4.14 19.96 3.73
N SER A 195 5.00 19.14 4.32
CA SER A 195 6.46 19.20 4.13
C SER A 195 6.88 18.53 2.81
N VAL A 196 6.94 19.28 1.71
CA VAL A 196 7.71 18.84 0.53
C VAL A 196 9.20 19.03 0.81
N THR A 197 9.97 17.96 0.68
CA THR A 197 11.43 17.99 0.77
C THR A 197 12.03 17.85 -0.62
N LEU A 198 12.92 18.77 -1.01
CA LEU A 198 13.74 18.61 -2.20
C LEU A 198 15.03 17.89 -1.84
N VAL A 199 15.35 16.82 -2.57
CA VAL A 199 16.52 15.98 -2.31
C VAL A 199 17.38 15.89 -3.56
N ASP A 200 18.66 16.23 -3.42
CA ASP A 200 19.65 16.03 -4.48
C ASP A 200 20.02 14.55 -4.63
N ILE A 201 19.87 14.02 -5.83
CA ILE A 201 20.26 12.66 -6.21
C ILE A 201 20.97 12.66 -7.58
N PRO A 202 21.78 11.65 -7.92
CA PRO A 202 22.35 11.58 -9.25
C PRO A 202 21.25 11.58 -10.36
N PRO A 203 21.38 12.39 -11.43
CA PRO A 203 20.40 12.37 -12.51
C PRO A 203 20.28 10.99 -13.16
N GLY A 204 19.10 10.54 -13.55
CA GLY A 204 18.96 9.27 -14.28
C GLY A 204 17.61 8.62 -14.10
N ARG A 205 17.51 7.35 -14.49
CA ARG A 205 16.30 6.55 -14.35
C ARG A 205 16.37 5.67 -13.11
N TYR A 206 15.31 5.68 -12.32
CA TYR A 206 15.19 4.94 -11.08
C TYR A 206 14.06 3.91 -11.16
N GLU A 207 14.32 2.70 -10.69
CA GLU A 207 13.31 1.67 -10.51
C GLU A 207 12.87 1.66 -9.04
N PHE A 208 11.57 1.71 -8.81
CA PHE A 208 10.94 1.55 -7.51
C PHE A 208 10.27 0.18 -7.47
N THR A 209 10.59 -0.61 -6.45
CA THR A 209 9.93 -1.89 -6.17
C THR A 209 9.12 -1.72 -4.90
N LEU A 210 7.79 -1.74 -5.00
CA LEU A 210 6.86 -1.51 -3.89
C LEU A 210 6.36 -2.85 -3.34
N HIS A 211 6.51 -3.02 -2.03
CA HIS A 211 6.27 -4.29 -1.33
C HIS A 211 4.90 -4.39 -0.65
N THR A 212 4.15 -3.29 -0.56
CA THR A 212 2.89 -3.21 0.19
C THR A 212 1.82 -4.19 -0.27
N GLY A 213 1.84 -4.58 -1.55
CA GLY A 213 0.93 -5.55 -2.13
C GLY A 213 1.26 -7.01 -1.82
N GLU A 214 2.42 -7.30 -1.23
CA GLU A 214 2.88 -8.66 -0.94
C GLU A 214 2.07 -9.27 0.20
N ARG A 215 1.70 -10.56 0.09
CA ARG A 215 0.92 -11.24 1.14
C ARG A 215 1.60 -11.25 2.50
N ALA A 216 2.92 -11.38 2.49
CA ALA A 216 3.73 -11.44 3.70
C ALA A 216 4.19 -10.05 4.18
N PHE A 217 3.70 -8.97 3.58
CA PHE A 217 4.06 -7.62 4.02
C PHE A 217 3.62 -7.41 5.48
N PRO A 218 4.54 -7.06 6.38
CA PRO A 218 4.29 -7.20 7.81
C PRO A 218 3.68 -5.93 8.41
N TRP A 219 2.48 -5.59 7.97
CA TRP A 219 1.72 -4.40 8.42
C TRP A 219 1.58 -4.32 9.95
N ASP A 220 1.51 -5.47 10.63
CA ASP A 220 1.25 -5.56 12.07
C ASP A 220 2.54 -5.61 12.93
N THR A 221 3.74 -5.45 12.35
CA THR A 221 5.02 -5.60 13.08
C THR A 221 5.90 -4.35 13.01
N VAL A 222 5.30 -3.17 12.90
CA VAL A 222 5.97 -1.85 12.88
C VAL A 222 7.04 -1.70 13.97
N ASP A 223 6.81 -2.26 15.16
CA ASP A 223 7.70 -2.12 16.32
C ASP A 223 8.80 -3.20 16.39
N GLU A 224 8.71 -4.26 15.59
CA GLU A 224 9.61 -5.43 15.70
C GLU A 224 10.69 -5.46 14.61
N ALA A 225 10.42 -4.85 13.45
CA ALA A 225 11.31 -4.89 12.30
C ALA A 225 11.21 -3.62 11.46
N THR A 226 12.29 -3.33 10.72
CA THR A 226 12.26 -2.23 9.74
C THR A 226 11.27 -2.56 8.64
N LEU A 227 10.27 -1.70 8.47
CA LEU A 227 9.31 -1.82 7.38
C LEU A 227 9.85 -1.11 6.15
N VAL A 228 10.15 -1.86 5.10
CA VAL A 228 10.59 -1.32 3.81
C VAL A 228 9.41 -1.33 2.86
N TYR A 229 8.81 -0.16 2.63
CA TYR A 229 7.69 0.02 1.70
C TYR A 229 8.12 -0.06 0.25
N ALA A 230 9.29 0.50 -0.06
CA ALA A 230 9.84 0.48 -1.40
C ALA A 230 11.37 0.46 -1.42
N ASP A 231 11.92 -0.41 -2.28
CA ASP A 231 13.31 -0.36 -2.71
C ASP A 231 13.46 0.54 -3.95
N ILE A 232 14.49 1.40 -3.95
CA ILE A 232 14.75 2.34 -5.05
C ILE A 232 16.20 2.16 -5.52
N LYS A 233 16.39 1.91 -6.82
CA LYS A 233 17.73 1.80 -7.42
C LYS A 233 17.82 2.57 -8.73
N ARG A 234 18.95 3.22 -8.97
CA ARG A 234 19.23 3.82 -10.30
C ARG A 234 19.56 2.71 -11.30
N VAL A 235 18.83 2.67 -12.41
CA VAL A 235 18.99 1.65 -13.47
C VAL A 235 19.63 2.21 -14.75
N THR A 236 19.68 3.53 -14.91
CA THR A 236 20.38 4.16 -16.03
C THR A 236 21.11 5.42 -15.56
N ARG A 237 22.34 5.60 -16.04
CA ARG A 237 23.18 6.74 -15.73
C ARG A 237 22.91 7.92 -16.63
#